data_AF-A0A3N9TZH7-F1
#
_entry.id   AF-A0A3N9TZH7-F1
#
_cell.length_a   1.000
_cell.length_b   1.000
_cell.length_c   1.000
_cell.angle_alpha   90.00
_cell.angle_beta   90.00
_cell.angle_gamma   90.00
#
_symmetry.space_group_name_H-M   'P 1'
#
loop_
_entity.id
_entity.type
_entity.pdbx_description
1 polymer ?
#
loop_
_entity_poly.entity_id
_entity_poly.type
_entity_poly.pdbx_seq_one_letter_code
_entity_poly.pdbx_strand_id
1 'polypeptide(L)'
;MTDNAYLAPRLTLRVGVTGHRPKDLAEADHDALGKAAQDILERLATDTRRLGEQAEPGLYADEPACMRLASAIAEGADRLVAEAAASRGYEINLILPFRRRQYADDFDGDALADYWRWFEHPAVTSCTELDLGEPGNQREAGYEAAGHLVLAHSDVLLAVWDGKPSRGRGGTAEIIDEARLRGLITLWLDLQGQLHLWVPREHVVEPLDDGDWKALTPGDISQLLNDRLEQLLLLGRGPDDASCPLKGLGDFARQSPRPRTRHCVHEWLRALLVRDVPFAASVDLGLERERSGAWKETLRAAHHLGGDSYEATLDQRLRQRWIAADNRAIDYAHRFRSAYTTNFLLAALAVLVGLLAVLAWDSKGVKALLVSMELAIIASILLITWLGRRGQWQSRWLAYRSLAEAIRPARLSLLIGTSPVGAAEPPVDNGRFDWIPWYVRCSLREIGPPDAVVSGDSLRRALDVALHEEIDGQIGYHQKTAERLETQDDRLEYLAKGALWLTLASGVLYLVCYLVYLNGPALPAELYKPVATLLGGFLPVLGAAIFGIRATGDLRAAAQQSRRMSQRLKRLGSKLTSRLNTPERPVVRRLLGQLQLTMADDLKVWSMIYSERELVPGF
;
A
#
# COMPACT_ATOMS: atom_id res chain seq x y z
N MET A 1 -7.83 -16.98 19.82
CA MET A 1 -8.03 -15.66 20.45
C MET A 1 -6.63 -15.08 20.58
N THR A 2 -6.10 -14.29 19.64
CA THR A 2 -6.29 -12.83 19.50
C THR A 2 -5.69 -12.29 18.16
N ASP A 3 -5.78 -13.01 17.04
CA ASP A 3 -5.04 -12.63 15.81
C ASP A 3 -5.56 -11.38 15.05
N ASN A 4 -6.75 -10.87 15.37
CA ASN A 4 -7.34 -9.71 14.68
C ASN A 4 -7.26 -8.39 15.47
N ALA A 5 -6.70 -8.39 16.68
CA ALA A 5 -6.76 -7.23 17.58
C ALA A 5 -6.11 -5.96 16.98
N TYR A 6 -5.11 -6.12 16.11
CA TYR A 6 -4.36 -5.01 15.54
C TYR A 6 -4.70 -4.69 14.08
N LEU A 7 -5.76 -5.27 13.52
CA LEU A 7 -6.16 -4.98 12.14
C LEU A 7 -6.88 -3.64 12.00
N ALA A 8 -7.63 -3.19 13.01
CA ALA A 8 -8.19 -1.85 12.98
C ALA A 8 -7.12 -0.85 13.45
N PRO A 9 -6.96 0.31 12.78
CA PRO A 9 -6.06 1.34 13.24
C PRO A 9 -6.57 2.01 14.51
N ARG A 10 -5.68 2.47 15.39
CA ARG A 10 -6.03 3.39 16.48
C ARG A 10 -6.23 4.80 15.91
N LEU A 11 -7.33 5.46 16.26
CA LEU A 11 -7.58 6.85 15.89
C LEU A 11 -6.46 7.73 16.44
N THR A 12 -5.68 8.34 15.54
CA THR A 12 -4.50 9.14 15.89
C THR A 12 -4.50 10.44 15.09
N LEU A 13 -4.40 11.58 15.78
CA LEU A 13 -4.14 12.89 15.18
C LEU A 13 -2.74 13.37 15.58
N ARG A 14 -1.93 13.79 14.61
CA ARG A 14 -0.61 14.34 14.86
C ARG A 14 -0.57 15.82 14.53
N VAL A 15 -0.07 16.62 15.47
CA VAL A 15 0.10 18.06 15.36
C VAL A 15 1.60 18.37 15.38
N GLY A 16 2.10 19.13 14.42
CA GLY A 16 3.44 19.70 14.46
C GLY A 16 3.39 21.15 14.92
N VAL A 17 4.46 21.61 15.56
CA VAL A 17 4.65 23.04 15.83
C VAL A 17 5.85 23.59 15.09
N THR A 18 5.72 24.83 14.63
CA THR A 18 6.84 25.68 14.22
C THR A 18 6.54 27.11 14.64
N GLY A 19 7.55 27.93 14.91
CA GLY A 19 7.28 29.32 15.22
C GLY A 19 8.50 30.15 15.59
N HIS A 20 8.20 31.36 16.05
CA HIS A 20 9.20 32.36 16.42
C HIS A 20 9.87 32.09 17.76
N ARG A 21 11.14 32.50 17.86
CA ARG A 21 11.92 32.55 19.10
C ARG A 21 11.49 33.76 19.95
N PRO A 22 11.83 33.84 21.25
CA PRO A 22 11.32 34.89 22.13
C PRO A 22 11.60 36.32 21.66
N LYS A 23 12.74 36.54 21.00
CA LYS A 23 13.10 37.86 20.43
C LYS A 23 12.06 38.37 19.43
N ASP A 24 11.51 37.48 18.60
CA ASP A 24 10.50 37.81 17.59
C ASP A 24 9.06 37.72 18.16
N LEU A 25 8.89 37.26 19.40
CA LEU A 25 7.62 37.26 20.16
C LEU A 25 7.53 38.38 21.21
N ALA A 26 8.54 39.24 21.32
CA ALA A 26 8.64 40.22 22.40
C ALA A 26 7.46 41.21 22.47
N GLU A 27 6.84 41.50 21.33
CA GLU A 27 5.67 42.39 21.23
C GLU A 27 4.33 41.65 21.40
N ALA A 28 4.34 40.33 21.53
CA ALA A 28 3.15 39.51 21.66
C ALA A 28 2.71 39.35 23.13
N ASP A 29 1.40 39.28 23.33
CA ASP A 29 0.83 38.88 24.62
C ASP A 29 0.97 37.36 24.78
N HIS A 30 1.92 36.95 25.61
CA HIS A 30 2.26 35.54 25.82
C HIS A 30 1.12 34.77 26.49
N ASP A 31 0.33 35.41 27.36
CA ASP A 31 -0.81 34.79 28.01
C ASP A 31 -1.95 34.58 27.01
N ALA A 32 -2.21 35.57 26.15
CA ALA A 32 -3.18 35.46 25.08
C ALA A 32 -2.79 34.38 24.05
N LEU A 33 -1.51 34.33 23.64
CA LEU A 33 -0.99 33.29 22.77
C LEU A 33 -1.10 31.90 23.40
N GLY A 34 -0.71 31.77 24.67
CA GLY A 34 -0.79 30.51 25.42
C GLY A 34 -2.24 30.01 25.51
N LYS A 35 -3.18 30.91 25.82
CA LYS A 35 -4.61 30.59 25.84
C LYS A 35 -5.13 30.18 24.46
N ALA A 36 -4.79 30.92 23.41
CA ALA A 36 -5.22 30.59 22.06
C ALA A 36 -4.67 29.23 21.59
N ALA A 37 -3.42 28.91 21.93
CA ALA A 37 -2.82 27.59 21.69
C ALA A 37 -3.55 26.46 22.46
N GLN A 38 -3.90 26.70 23.73
CA GLN A 38 -4.69 25.74 24.51
C GLN A 38 -6.08 25.52 23.91
N ASP A 39 -6.76 26.59 23.51
CA ASP A 39 -8.12 26.55 22.96
C ASP A 39 -8.15 25.76 21.64
N ILE A 40 -7.18 26.00 20.73
CA ILE A 40 -7.13 25.25 19.47
C ILE A 40 -6.75 23.78 19.67
N LEU A 41 -5.82 23.46 20.56
CA LEU A 41 -5.45 22.06 20.85
C LEU A 41 -6.58 21.30 21.54
N GLU A 42 -7.32 21.94 22.45
CA GLU A 42 -8.54 21.38 23.02
C GLU A 42 -9.60 21.12 21.95
N ARG A 43 -9.78 22.08 21.04
CA ARG A 43 -10.74 21.95 19.94
C ARG A 43 -10.37 20.79 19.01
N LEU A 44 -9.12 20.69 18.57
CA LEU A 44 -8.64 19.59 17.73
C LEU A 44 -8.84 18.22 18.40
N ALA A 45 -8.53 18.11 19.69
CA ALA A 45 -8.71 16.88 20.45
C ALA A 45 -10.19 16.51 20.60
N THR A 46 -11.05 17.50 20.89
CA THR A 46 -12.49 17.30 21.05
C THR A 46 -13.16 16.89 19.74
N ASP A 47 -12.86 17.60 18.64
CA ASP A 47 -13.40 17.29 17.32
C ASP A 47 -12.94 15.92 16.83
N THR A 48 -11.67 15.57 17.06
CA THR A 48 -11.14 14.23 16.71
C THR A 48 -11.86 13.13 17.46
N ARG A 49 -12.05 13.26 18.79
CA ARG A 49 -12.79 12.27 19.58
C ARG A 49 -14.24 12.14 19.12
N ARG A 50 -14.92 13.28 18.89
CA ARG A 50 -16.29 13.33 18.37
C ARG A 50 -16.42 12.62 17.02
N LEU A 51 -15.49 12.87 16.09
CA LEU A 51 -15.46 12.19 14.79
C LEU A 51 -15.19 10.68 14.95
N GLY A 52 -14.34 10.29 15.90
CA GLY A 52 -14.11 8.88 16.25
C GLY A 52 -15.36 8.18 16.78
N GLU A 53 -16.15 8.84 17.63
CA GLU A 53 -17.42 8.32 18.15
C GLU A 53 -18.51 8.21 17.08
N GLN A 54 -18.48 9.10 16.09
CA GLN A 54 -19.38 9.10 14.93
C GLN A 54 -18.94 8.16 13.81
N ALA A 55 -17.72 7.63 13.90
CA ALA A 55 -17.19 6.72 12.90
C ALA A 55 -17.97 5.41 12.86
N GLU A 56 -18.07 4.82 11.67
CA GLU A 56 -18.74 3.54 11.48
C GLU A 56 -18.04 2.43 12.30
N PRO A 57 -18.79 1.50 12.92
CA PRO A 57 -18.22 0.43 13.72
C PRO A 57 -17.14 -0.37 12.95
N GLY A 58 -15.98 -0.53 13.57
CA GLY A 58 -14.85 -1.25 12.98
C GLY A 58 -13.94 -0.42 12.08
N LEU A 59 -14.21 0.90 11.91
CA LEU A 59 -13.29 1.81 11.26
C LEU A 59 -11.98 1.94 12.05
N TYR A 60 -12.10 2.20 13.35
CA TYR A 60 -11.00 2.30 14.30
C TYR A 60 -11.06 1.17 15.33
N ALA A 61 -9.92 0.87 15.93
CA ALA A 61 -9.82 -0.02 17.08
C ALA A 61 -10.54 0.58 18.28
N ASP A 62 -11.02 -0.28 19.18
CA ASP A 62 -11.62 0.11 20.47
C ASP A 62 -10.51 0.53 21.47
N GLU A 63 -9.78 1.57 21.09
CA GLU A 63 -8.68 2.17 21.83
C GLU A 63 -8.92 3.69 21.92
N PRO A 64 -8.62 4.33 23.06
CA PRO A 64 -8.77 5.78 23.19
C PRO A 64 -7.99 6.52 22.12
N ALA A 65 -8.62 7.54 21.52
CA ALA A 65 -7.98 8.35 20.49
C ALA A 65 -6.64 8.95 21.00
N CYS A 66 -5.60 8.88 20.20
CA CYS A 66 -4.27 9.38 20.51
C CYS A 66 -4.06 10.76 19.87
N MET A 67 -3.70 11.76 20.68
CA MET A 67 -3.28 13.06 20.17
C MET A 67 -1.77 13.20 20.39
N ARG A 68 -1.03 13.56 19.35
CA ARG A 68 0.43 13.71 19.42
C ARG A 68 0.88 15.09 19.00
N LEU A 69 1.86 15.64 19.71
CA LEU A 69 2.58 16.85 19.31
C LEU A 69 4.02 16.49 18.91
N ALA A 70 4.42 16.84 17.70
CA ALA A 70 5.80 16.81 17.23
C ALA A 70 6.41 18.22 17.39
N SER A 71 7.48 18.35 18.18
CA SER A 71 8.10 19.64 18.51
C SER A 71 9.62 19.54 18.58
N ALA A 72 10.33 20.61 18.16
CA ALA A 72 11.76 20.74 18.37
C ALA A 72 12.11 21.38 19.73
N ILE A 73 11.09 21.69 20.54
CA ILE A 73 11.18 22.27 21.89
C ILE A 73 12.06 23.53 21.97
N ALA A 74 12.16 24.24 20.84
CA ALA A 74 12.78 25.54 20.74
C ALA A 74 12.17 26.53 21.76
N GLU A 75 12.98 27.45 22.26
CA GLU A 75 12.48 28.52 23.12
C GLU A 75 11.47 29.39 22.34
N GLY A 76 10.42 29.88 23.00
CA GLY A 76 9.33 30.62 22.36
C GLY A 76 8.16 29.72 21.98
N ALA A 77 7.75 29.78 20.72
CA ALA A 77 6.53 29.14 20.21
C ALA A 77 6.44 27.63 20.50
N ASP A 78 7.52 26.89 20.24
CA ASP A 78 7.54 25.43 20.41
C ASP A 78 7.26 25.00 21.86
N ARG A 79 7.84 25.70 22.85
CA ARG A 79 7.59 25.43 24.27
C ARG A 79 6.18 25.85 24.69
N LEU A 80 5.72 27.02 24.27
CA LEU A 80 4.37 27.50 24.56
C LEU A 80 3.30 26.49 24.08
N VAL A 81 3.44 25.99 22.85
CA VAL A 81 2.53 24.98 22.31
C VAL A 81 2.72 23.62 22.99
N ALA A 82 3.95 23.24 23.35
CA ALA A 82 4.21 22.01 24.08
C ALA A 82 3.56 21.99 25.47
N GLU A 83 3.59 23.09 26.22
CA GLU A 83 2.91 23.21 27.51
C GLU A 83 1.39 23.13 27.34
N ALA A 84 0.87 23.84 26.34
CA ALA A 84 -0.55 23.76 25.99
C ALA A 84 -0.96 22.31 25.64
N ALA A 85 -0.19 21.60 24.82
CA ALA A 85 -0.48 20.22 24.44
C ALA A 85 -0.40 19.25 25.63
N ALA A 86 0.64 19.37 26.46
CA ALA A 86 0.81 18.57 27.67
C ALA A 86 -0.40 18.70 28.61
N SER A 87 -0.87 19.93 28.87
CA SER A 87 -2.05 20.18 29.72
C SER A 87 -3.36 19.59 29.16
N ARG A 88 -3.41 19.30 27.85
CA ARG A 88 -4.57 18.69 27.17
C ARG A 88 -4.41 17.19 26.92
N GLY A 89 -3.38 16.56 27.49
CA GLY A 89 -3.16 15.12 27.43
C GLY A 89 -2.60 14.62 26.09
N TYR A 90 -1.92 15.48 25.33
CA TYR A 90 -1.20 15.06 24.14
C TYR A 90 0.08 14.30 24.54
N GLU A 91 0.40 13.24 23.80
CA GLU A 91 1.74 12.66 23.81
C GLU A 91 2.70 13.59 23.06
N ILE A 92 3.89 13.86 23.59
CA ILE A 92 4.86 14.76 22.98
C ILE A 92 6.03 13.93 22.42
N ASN A 93 6.29 14.12 21.14
CA ASN A 93 7.45 13.58 20.45
C ASN A 93 8.45 14.71 20.21
N LEU A 94 9.59 14.64 20.88
CA LEU A 94 10.66 15.62 20.71
C LEU A 94 11.48 15.24 19.47
N ILE A 95 11.70 16.20 18.59
CA ILE A 95 12.48 16.03 17.35
C ILE A 95 13.56 17.10 17.33
N LEU A 96 14.77 16.72 17.75
CA LEU A 96 15.85 17.66 17.96
C LEU A 96 16.75 17.78 16.71
N PRO A 97 17.16 19.00 16.33
CA PRO A 97 18.03 19.23 15.18
C PRO A 97 19.45 18.67 15.36
N PHE A 98 19.86 18.47 16.60
CA PHE A 98 21.16 17.93 17.00
C PHE A 98 21.00 16.94 18.15
N ARG A 99 22.12 16.35 18.59
CA ARG A 99 22.15 15.61 19.85
C ARG A 99 21.72 16.49 21.02
N ARG A 100 21.01 15.93 22.00
CA ARG A 100 20.44 16.62 23.17
C ARG A 100 21.42 17.58 23.83
N ARG A 101 22.66 17.12 24.05
CA ARG A 101 23.72 17.92 24.69
C ARG A 101 24.22 19.06 23.81
N GLN A 102 24.31 18.85 22.49
CA GLN A 102 24.75 19.88 21.55
C GLN A 102 23.67 20.94 21.34
N TYR A 103 22.41 20.53 21.31
CA TYR A 103 21.31 21.48 21.19
C TYR A 103 21.13 22.31 22.48
N ALA A 104 21.58 21.81 23.62
CA ALA A 104 21.62 22.55 24.88
C ALA A 104 22.44 23.85 24.78
N ASP A 105 23.47 23.88 23.92
CA ASP A 105 24.34 25.05 23.70
C ASP A 105 23.60 26.27 23.12
N ASP A 106 22.34 26.11 22.68
CA ASP A 106 21.49 27.18 22.16
C ASP A 106 20.70 27.91 23.24
N PHE A 107 20.79 27.44 24.49
CA PHE A 107 19.99 27.93 25.59
C PHE A 107 20.88 28.29 26.78
N ASP A 108 20.53 29.38 27.47
CA ASP A 108 21.21 29.85 28.66
C ASP A 108 20.20 30.08 29.80
N GLY A 109 20.69 30.11 31.05
CA GLY A 109 19.89 30.46 32.23
C GLY A 109 18.65 29.58 32.42
N ASP A 110 17.51 30.21 32.70
CA ASP A 110 16.23 29.51 32.93
C ASP A 110 15.78 28.71 31.70
N ALA A 111 16.06 29.20 30.48
CA ALA A 111 15.71 28.51 29.25
C ALA A 111 16.46 27.18 29.10
N LEU A 112 17.68 27.07 29.62
CA LEU A 112 18.46 25.83 29.66
C LEU A 112 17.91 24.86 30.72
N ALA A 113 17.52 25.38 31.89
CA ALA A 113 16.91 24.55 32.94
C ALA A 113 15.58 23.95 32.46
N ASP A 114 14.72 24.76 31.82
CA ASP A 114 13.46 24.31 31.24
C ASP A 114 13.67 23.30 30.10
N TYR A 115 14.71 23.48 29.27
CA TYR A 115 15.07 22.52 28.23
C TYR A 115 15.29 21.11 28.80
N TRP A 116 16.06 21.00 29.89
CA TRP A 116 16.32 19.70 30.52
C TRP A 116 15.06 19.11 31.17
N ARG A 117 14.20 19.95 31.75
CA ARG A 117 12.93 19.53 32.37
C ARG A 117 12.02 18.80 31.39
N TRP A 118 12.04 19.18 30.11
CA TRP A 118 11.19 18.54 29.09
C TRP A 118 11.47 17.05 28.90
N PHE A 119 12.71 16.60 29.07
CA PHE A 119 13.05 15.19 28.89
C PHE A 119 12.54 14.27 30.00
N GLU A 120 12.15 14.85 31.13
CA GLU A 120 11.56 14.16 32.27
C GLU A 120 10.04 14.35 32.34
N HIS A 121 9.48 15.17 31.43
CA HIS A 121 8.06 15.49 31.44
C HIS A 121 7.23 14.26 31.06
N PRO A 122 6.18 13.89 31.82
CA PRO A 122 5.43 12.64 31.62
C PRO A 122 4.67 12.56 30.30
N ALA A 123 4.41 13.70 29.66
CA ALA A 123 3.80 13.73 28.33
C ALA A 123 4.80 13.33 27.23
N VAL A 124 6.11 13.39 27.46
CA VAL A 124 7.10 13.04 26.43
C VAL A 124 7.19 11.52 26.28
N THR A 125 6.86 11.02 25.08
CA THR A 125 6.85 9.58 24.77
C THR A 125 8.02 9.14 23.91
N SER A 126 8.68 10.08 23.20
CA SER A 126 9.93 9.79 22.50
C SER A 126 10.75 11.06 22.27
N CYS A 127 12.06 10.87 22.09
CA CYS A 127 12.97 11.91 21.67
C CYS A 127 13.90 11.42 20.55
N THR A 128 13.68 11.95 19.35
CA THR A 128 14.52 11.70 18.19
C THR A 128 15.58 12.79 18.08
N GLU A 129 16.84 12.42 18.26
CA GLU A 129 18.00 13.28 18.08
C GLU A 129 18.60 13.09 16.69
N LEU A 130 18.82 14.17 15.94
CA LEU A 130 19.49 14.08 14.64
C LEU A 130 21.01 14.23 14.82
N ASP A 131 21.76 13.31 14.22
CA ASP A 131 23.22 13.39 14.16
C ASP A 131 23.67 13.49 12.70
N LEU A 132 24.07 14.70 12.33
CA LEU A 132 24.50 15.05 10.97
C LEU A 132 26.03 14.93 10.78
N GLY A 133 26.79 14.52 11.80
CA GLY A 133 28.26 14.46 11.75
C GLY A 133 28.96 15.72 12.28
N GLU A 134 30.25 15.89 11.94
CA GLU A 134 31.09 16.94 12.53
C GLU A 134 30.62 18.38 12.21
N PRO A 135 30.76 19.32 13.16
CA PRO A 135 30.17 20.63 13.07
C PRO A 135 30.98 21.54 12.13
N GLY A 136 30.46 21.75 10.92
CA GLY A 136 30.79 22.91 10.08
C GLY A 136 29.60 23.88 9.95
N ASN A 137 29.44 24.52 8.79
CA ASN A 137 28.23 25.31 8.41
C ASN A 137 26.93 24.47 8.28
N GLN A 138 26.80 23.36 9.00
CA GLN A 138 25.69 22.40 8.89
C GLN A 138 24.59 22.61 9.94
N ARG A 139 24.65 23.68 10.75
CA ARG A 139 23.59 23.96 11.75
C ARG A 139 22.24 24.26 11.09
N GLU A 140 22.22 25.08 10.05
CA GLU A 140 20.99 25.37 9.28
C GLU A 140 20.37 24.08 8.73
N ALA A 141 21.18 23.16 8.22
CA ALA A 141 20.73 21.86 7.73
C ALA A 141 20.14 20.97 8.85
N GLY A 142 20.60 21.13 10.10
CA GLY A 142 20.03 20.50 11.29
C GLY A 142 18.61 20.95 11.58
N TYR A 143 18.38 22.27 11.62
CA TYR A 143 17.05 22.83 11.81
C TYR A 143 16.11 22.49 10.67
N GLU A 144 16.58 22.58 9.42
CA GLU A 144 15.82 22.17 8.22
C GLU A 144 15.42 20.68 8.31
N ALA A 145 16.36 19.80 8.68
CA ALA A 145 16.10 18.37 8.81
C ALA A 145 15.10 18.05 9.94
N ALA A 146 15.18 18.74 11.07
CA ALA A 146 14.22 18.61 12.17
C ALA A 146 12.84 19.13 11.76
N GLY A 147 12.75 20.30 11.13
CA GLY A 147 11.50 20.87 10.63
C GLY A 147 10.80 19.92 9.64
N HIS A 148 11.53 19.37 8.66
CA HIS A 148 10.96 18.37 7.76
C HIS A 148 10.49 17.08 8.45
N LEU A 149 11.14 16.70 9.54
CA LEU A 149 10.79 15.52 10.32
C LEU A 149 9.55 15.78 11.20
N VAL A 150 9.41 16.99 11.78
CA VAL A 150 8.17 17.46 12.41
C VAL A 150 7.03 17.37 11.40
N LEU A 151 7.21 17.92 10.19
CA LEU A 151 6.19 17.84 9.13
C LEU A 151 5.85 16.40 8.72
N ALA A 152 6.82 15.48 8.73
CA ALA A 152 6.56 14.07 8.43
C ALA A 152 5.67 13.41 9.51
N HIS A 153 5.75 13.88 10.74
CA HIS A 153 4.95 13.45 11.88
C HIS A 153 3.79 14.41 12.18
N SER A 154 3.29 15.14 11.18
CA SER A 154 2.19 16.08 11.31
C SER A 154 1.08 15.77 10.32
N ASP A 155 -0.16 15.85 10.79
CA ASP A 155 -1.35 15.97 9.94
C ASP A 155 -1.90 17.41 9.97
N VAL A 156 -1.69 18.09 11.11
CA VAL A 156 -1.93 19.52 11.31
C VAL A 156 -0.60 20.20 11.64
N LEU A 157 -0.27 21.32 11.01
CA LEU A 157 0.82 22.19 11.44
C LEU A 157 0.23 23.40 12.15
N LEU A 158 0.64 23.65 13.39
CA LEU A 158 0.37 24.89 14.12
C LEU A 158 1.61 25.79 14.09
N ALA A 159 1.49 26.89 13.35
CA ALA A 159 2.54 27.90 13.23
C ALA A 159 2.25 29.10 14.15
N VAL A 160 3.21 29.51 14.98
CA VAL A 160 3.13 30.78 15.74
C VAL A 160 4.12 31.76 15.13
N TRP A 161 3.63 32.74 14.37
CA TRP A 161 4.44 33.48 13.41
C TRP A 161 3.93 34.90 13.19
N ASP A 162 4.81 35.80 12.71
CA ASP A 162 4.52 37.23 12.50
C ASP A 162 4.03 37.57 11.08
N GLY A 163 3.83 36.56 10.21
CA GLY A 163 3.40 36.76 8.84
C GLY A 163 4.50 37.16 7.85
N LYS A 164 5.77 37.32 8.30
CA LYS A 164 6.87 37.83 7.44
C LYS A 164 7.70 36.71 6.78
N PRO A 165 8.19 36.90 5.53
CA PRO A 165 8.99 35.91 4.80
C PRO A 165 10.19 35.38 5.58
N SER A 166 10.67 34.18 5.20
CA SER A 166 11.82 33.55 5.86
C SER A 166 13.07 34.43 5.76
N ARG A 167 13.82 34.54 6.87
CA ARG A 167 15.11 35.26 6.93
C ARG A 167 16.33 34.35 6.66
N GLY A 168 16.11 33.06 6.44
CA GLY A 168 17.16 32.06 6.19
C GLY A 168 16.62 30.66 5.93
N ARG A 169 17.51 29.71 5.62
CA ARG A 169 17.18 28.31 5.35
C ARG A 169 16.65 27.59 6.60
N GLY A 170 15.58 26.82 6.44
CA GLY A 170 14.92 26.10 7.54
C GLY A 170 14.16 27.01 8.50
N GLY A 171 13.93 28.27 8.12
CA GLY A 171 13.12 29.21 8.91
C GLY A 171 11.63 28.83 8.93
N THR A 172 10.90 29.37 9.90
CA THR A 172 9.46 29.10 10.12
C THR A 172 8.63 29.20 8.84
N ALA A 173 8.84 30.23 8.02
CA ALA A 173 8.09 30.41 6.77
C ALA A 173 8.36 29.31 5.73
N GLU A 174 9.60 28.82 5.57
CA GLU A 174 9.91 27.71 4.65
C GLU A 174 9.23 26.40 5.09
N ILE A 175 9.15 26.16 6.41
CA ILE A 175 8.44 25.00 6.96
C ILE A 175 6.93 25.10 6.73
N ILE A 176 6.37 26.31 6.83
CA ILE A 176 4.95 26.57 6.50
C ILE A 176 4.68 26.35 5.01
N ASP A 177 5.55 26.82 4.11
CA ASP A 177 5.44 26.59 2.66
C ASP A 177 5.47 25.09 2.33
N GLU A 178 6.43 24.37 2.90
CA GLU A 178 6.54 22.91 2.73
C GLU A 178 5.32 22.17 3.29
N ALA A 179 4.75 22.61 4.41
CA ALA A 179 3.53 22.03 4.96
C ALA A 179 2.33 22.18 4.03
N ARG A 180 2.20 23.36 3.38
CA ARG A 180 1.17 23.65 2.38
C ARG A 180 1.33 22.79 1.14
N LEU A 181 2.56 22.66 0.64
CA LEU A 181 2.89 21.78 -0.49
C LEU A 181 2.57 20.30 -0.20
N ARG A 182 2.74 19.86 1.05
CA ARG A 182 2.37 18.51 1.51
C ARG A 182 0.87 18.32 1.74
N GLY A 183 0.05 19.37 1.63
CA GLY A 183 -1.39 19.32 1.87
C GLY A 183 -1.78 19.17 3.35
N LEU A 184 -0.92 19.56 4.28
CA LEU A 184 -1.23 19.52 5.71
C LEU A 184 -2.28 20.59 6.07
N ILE A 185 -3.10 20.30 7.08
CA ILE A 185 -3.99 21.31 7.67
C ILE A 185 -3.08 22.33 8.37
N THR A 186 -2.93 23.51 7.78
CA THR A 186 -1.97 24.51 8.27
C THR A 186 -2.71 25.63 8.98
N LEU A 187 -2.45 25.76 10.27
CA LEU A 187 -2.99 26.76 11.18
C LEU A 187 -1.90 27.77 11.52
N TRP A 188 -2.26 29.05 11.56
CA TRP A 188 -1.36 30.14 11.92
C TRP A 188 -1.96 30.94 13.07
N LEU A 189 -1.26 30.97 14.20
CA LEU A 189 -1.54 31.88 15.30
C LEU A 189 -0.67 33.13 15.14
N ASP A 190 -1.31 34.27 14.88
CA ASP A 190 -0.60 35.54 14.79
C ASP A 190 -0.20 36.08 16.16
N LEU A 191 0.61 37.14 16.18
CA LEU A 191 1.14 37.73 17.42
C LEU A 191 0.06 38.40 18.28
N GLN A 192 -1.13 38.63 17.73
CA GLN A 192 -2.30 39.17 18.44
C GLN A 192 -3.17 38.06 19.05
N GLY A 193 -2.79 36.80 18.87
CA GLY A 193 -3.55 35.64 19.33
C GLY A 193 -4.76 35.31 18.46
N GLN A 194 -4.85 35.85 17.24
CA GLN A 194 -5.87 35.42 16.28
C GLN A 194 -5.36 34.20 15.50
N LEU A 195 -6.24 33.23 15.35
CA LEU A 195 -5.96 32.01 14.62
C LEU A 195 -6.43 32.13 13.18
N HIS A 196 -5.64 31.63 12.24
CA HIS A 196 -5.92 31.63 10.80
C HIS A 196 -5.76 30.21 10.26
N LEU A 197 -6.59 29.84 9.28
CA LEU A 197 -6.51 28.57 8.56
C LEU A 197 -6.10 28.85 7.11
N TRP A 198 -5.12 28.10 6.61
CA TRP A 198 -4.76 28.12 5.20
C TRP A 198 -5.84 27.44 4.35
N VAL A 199 -6.33 28.14 3.32
CA VAL A 199 -7.32 27.61 2.37
C VAL A 199 -6.77 27.71 0.95
N PRO A 200 -6.43 26.58 0.29
CA PRO A 200 -6.03 26.59 -1.11
C PRO A 200 -7.20 27.03 -2.00
N ARG A 201 -6.92 27.76 -3.09
CA ARG A 201 -7.96 28.16 -4.07
C ARG A 201 -8.47 26.96 -4.86
N GLU A 202 -9.75 26.96 -5.20
CA GLU A 202 -10.36 25.90 -6.02
C GLU A 202 -9.69 25.82 -7.41
N HIS A 203 -9.52 24.60 -7.94
CA HIS A 203 -8.98 24.27 -9.28
C HIS A 203 -7.46 24.37 -9.51
N VAL A 204 -6.64 24.49 -8.47
CA VAL A 204 -5.18 24.45 -8.67
C VAL A 204 -4.70 22.99 -8.75
N VAL A 205 -4.29 22.56 -9.95
CA VAL A 205 -3.74 21.22 -10.27
C VAL A 205 -2.30 21.04 -9.75
N GLU A 206 -1.86 21.90 -8.84
CA GLU A 206 -0.48 22.25 -8.41
C GLU A 206 -0.02 23.62 -8.96
N PRO A 207 0.68 24.42 -8.13
CA PRO A 207 1.06 24.15 -6.74
C PRO A 207 -0.01 24.58 -5.72
N LEU A 208 -0.18 23.80 -4.65
CA LEU A 208 -1.04 24.07 -3.48
C LEU A 208 -0.65 25.34 -2.67
N ASP A 209 0.29 26.13 -3.19
CA ASP A 209 0.78 27.38 -2.61
C ASP A 209 -0.08 28.59 -3.02
N ASP A 210 -0.98 28.44 -4.01
CA ASP A 210 -2.00 29.45 -4.32
C ASP A 210 -3.24 29.25 -3.43
N GLY A 211 -3.32 30.06 -2.38
CA GLY A 211 -4.34 30.02 -1.35
C GLY A 211 -4.35 31.31 -0.54
N ASP A 212 -5.30 31.41 0.38
CA ASP A 212 -5.47 32.59 1.22
C ASP A 212 -5.59 32.17 2.70
N TRP A 213 -4.98 32.94 3.60
CA TRP A 213 -5.17 32.81 5.04
C TRP A 213 -6.53 33.34 5.45
N LYS A 214 -7.32 32.55 6.17
CA LYS A 214 -8.65 32.95 6.67
C LYS A 214 -8.69 32.91 8.19
N ALA A 215 -8.97 34.05 8.82
CA ALA A 215 -9.06 34.18 10.28
C ALA A 215 -10.23 33.35 10.85
N LEU A 216 -9.97 32.42 11.75
CA LEU A 216 -10.94 31.57 12.45
C LEU A 216 -11.83 32.39 13.41
N THR A 217 -12.84 33.08 12.87
CA THR A 217 -13.94 33.64 13.66
C THR A 217 -14.94 32.54 14.06
N PRO A 218 -15.66 32.68 15.19
CA PRO A 218 -16.74 31.74 15.55
C PRO A 218 -17.80 31.69 14.44
N GLY A 219 -18.01 30.52 13.82
CA GLY A 219 -18.93 30.32 12.69
C GLY A 219 -18.34 29.48 11.54
N ASP A 220 -18.36 30.01 10.31
CA ASP A 220 -18.08 29.29 9.06
C ASP A 220 -16.69 28.62 8.99
N ILE A 221 -15.66 29.22 9.59
CA ILE A 221 -14.28 28.72 9.49
C ILE A 221 -14.05 27.57 10.49
N SER A 222 -14.81 27.53 11.59
CA SER A 222 -14.89 26.35 12.46
C SER A 222 -15.50 25.14 11.75
N GLN A 223 -16.41 25.36 10.80
CA GLN A 223 -16.97 24.30 9.97
C GLN A 223 -15.93 23.80 8.95
N LEU A 224 -15.19 24.71 8.30
CA LEU A 224 -14.15 24.32 7.35
C LEU A 224 -13.04 23.48 8.00
N LEU A 225 -12.59 23.84 9.21
CA LEU A 225 -11.62 23.02 9.95
C LEU A 225 -12.19 21.63 10.25
N ASN A 226 -13.46 21.56 10.66
CA ASN A 226 -14.12 20.29 10.91
C ASN A 226 -14.24 19.45 9.62
N ASP A 227 -14.60 20.05 8.49
CA ASP A 227 -14.70 19.35 7.20
C ASP A 227 -13.34 18.80 6.76
N ARG A 228 -12.25 19.55 7.01
CA ARG A 228 -10.88 19.09 6.77
C ARG A 228 -10.50 17.93 7.68
N LEU A 229 -10.85 17.99 8.97
CA LEU A 229 -10.63 16.87 9.90
C LEU A 229 -11.47 15.65 9.52
N GLU A 230 -12.70 15.84 9.06
CA GLU A 230 -13.58 14.77 8.59
C GLU A 230 -12.97 14.08 7.35
N GLN A 231 -12.52 14.85 6.36
CA GLN A 231 -11.79 14.31 5.20
C GLN A 231 -10.50 13.60 5.62
N LEU A 232 -9.81 14.11 6.63
CA LEU A 232 -8.56 13.54 7.12
C LEU A 232 -8.77 12.22 7.85
N LEU A 233 -9.82 12.09 8.66
CA LEU A 233 -10.01 11.02 9.64
C LEU A 233 -11.07 10.00 9.22
N LEU A 234 -12.10 10.38 8.46
CA LEU A 234 -13.16 9.45 8.08
C LEU A 234 -12.99 8.92 6.66
N LEU A 235 -13.63 7.77 6.39
CA LEU A 235 -13.83 7.27 5.04
C LEU A 235 -15.08 7.93 4.45
N GLY A 236 -14.98 8.47 3.24
CA GLY A 236 -16.12 9.05 2.55
C GLY A 236 -17.23 8.01 2.31
N ARG A 237 -18.50 8.40 2.51
CA ARG A 237 -19.66 7.58 2.13
C ARG A 237 -19.81 7.59 0.62
N GLY A 238 -19.71 6.43 -0.02
CA GLY A 238 -19.99 6.27 -1.44
C GLY A 238 -21.48 6.52 -1.76
N PRO A 239 -21.84 6.83 -3.02
CA PRO A 239 -23.21 7.05 -3.43
C PRO A 239 -24.04 5.76 -3.44
N ASP A 240 -23.37 4.60 -3.54
CA ASP A 240 -23.99 3.26 -3.61
C ASP A 240 -23.40 2.29 -2.57
N ASP A 241 -24.26 1.43 -2.02
CA ASP A 241 -23.96 0.42 -0.98
C ASP A 241 -23.01 -0.71 -1.47
N ALA A 242 -22.87 -0.85 -2.80
CA ALA A 242 -22.06 -1.90 -3.44
C ALA A 242 -20.57 -1.51 -3.62
N SER A 243 -20.27 -0.21 -3.72
CA SER A 243 -18.92 0.37 -3.90
C SER A 243 -18.47 1.17 -2.67
N CYS A 244 -19.08 0.90 -1.51
CA CYS A 244 -18.77 1.60 -0.27
C CYS A 244 -17.37 1.20 0.24
N PRO A 245 -16.42 2.14 0.39
CA PRO A 245 -15.07 1.86 0.92
C PRO A 245 -15.08 1.13 2.27
N LEU A 246 -16.10 1.41 3.10
CA LEU A 246 -16.32 0.76 4.40
C LEU A 246 -16.56 -0.75 4.30
N LYS A 247 -17.20 -1.21 3.22
CA LYS A 247 -17.43 -2.63 3.00
C LYS A 247 -16.12 -3.37 2.74
N GLY A 248 -15.23 -2.77 1.94
CA GLY A 248 -13.89 -3.30 1.68
C GLY A 248 -13.07 -3.44 2.96
N LEU A 249 -13.06 -2.40 3.80
CA LEU A 249 -12.40 -2.42 5.09
C LEU A 249 -13.04 -3.43 6.06
N GLY A 250 -14.37 -3.46 6.18
CA GLY A 250 -15.08 -4.38 7.06
C GLY A 250 -14.87 -5.85 6.66
N ASP A 251 -14.76 -6.12 5.35
CA ASP A 251 -14.41 -7.44 4.84
C ASP A 251 -12.96 -7.82 5.15
N PHE A 252 -12.04 -6.84 5.08
CA PHE A 252 -10.66 -7.00 5.51
C PHE A 252 -10.59 -7.29 7.03
N ALA A 253 -11.21 -6.48 7.88
CA ALA A 253 -11.12 -6.64 9.33
C ALA A 253 -11.69 -7.98 9.84
N ARG A 254 -12.77 -8.48 9.23
CA ARG A 254 -13.47 -9.70 9.68
C ARG A 254 -12.82 -11.02 9.25
N GLN A 255 -12.03 -11.03 8.19
CA GLN A 255 -11.53 -12.28 7.60
C GLN A 255 -10.25 -12.78 8.27
N SER A 256 -10.25 -13.87 9.04
CA SER A 256 -8.99 -14.42 9.54
C SER A 256 -8.06 -14.88 8.41
N PRO A 257 -6.72 -14.71 8.55
CA PRO A 257 -5.76 -15.27 7.61
C PRO A 257 -5.97 -16.78 7.42
N ARG A 258 -5.74 -17.26 6.20
CA ARG A 258 -5.86 -18.68 5.86
C ARG A 258 -4.48 -19.29 5.65
N PRO A 259 -4.18 -20.46 6.23
CA PRO A 259 -2.90 -21.13 5.99
C PRO A 259 -2.84 -21.78 4.61
N ARG A 260 -3.97 -22.21 4.06
CA ARG A 260 -4.02 -22.93 2.79
C ARG A 260 -5.24 -22.55 1.96
N THR A 261 -5.11 -22.69 0.64
CA THR A 261 -6.24 -22.59 -0.29
C THR A 261 -6.38 -23.87 -1.12
N ARG A 262 -7.63 -24.28 -1.38
CA ARG A 262 -7.95 -25.44 -2.24
C ARG A 262 -8.10 -25.07 -3.72
N HIS A 263 -8.09 -23.77 -4.03
CA HIS A 263 -8.16 -23.27 -5.40
C HIS A 263 -6.80 -23.42 -6.09
N CYS A 264 -6.53 -24.60 -6.64
CA CYS A 264 -5.21 -24.99 -7.14
C CYS A 264 -5.17 -25.39 -8.62
N VAL A 265 -6.28 -25.33 -9.35
CA VAL A 265 -6.35 -25.73 -10.78
C VAL A 265 -5.34 -24.96 -11.63
N HIS A 266 -5.17 -23.66 -11.36
CA HIS A 266 -4.15 -22.87 -12.05
C HIS A 266 -2.73 -23.35 -11.72
N GLU A 267 -2.45 -23.75 -10.48
CA GLU A 267 -1.15 -24.31 -10.10
C GLU A 267 -0.89 -25.67 -10.74
N TRP A 268 -1.92 -26.50 -10.95
CA TRP A 268 -1.77 -27.74 -11.73
C TRP A 268 -1.38 -27.48 -13.17
N LEU A 269 -2.01 -26.48 -13.81
CA LEU A 269 -1.61 -26.04 -15.14
C LEU A 269 -0.15 -25.55 -15.12
N ARG A 270 0.25 -24.76 -14.11
CA ARG A 270 1.64 -24.31 -13.96
C ARG A 270 2.62 -25.46 -13.76
N ALA A 271 2.27 -26.49 -12.98
CA ALA A 271 3.08 -27.68 -12.75
C ALA A 271 3.28 -28.52 -14.02
N LEU A 272 2.29 -28.55 -14.92
CA LEU A 272 2.46 -29.14 -16.26
C LEU A 272 3.43 -28.33 -17.12
N LEU A 273 3.37 -27.01 -17.01
CA LEU A 273 4.11 -26.08 -17.87
C LEU A 273 5.49 -25.69 -17.34
N VAL A 274 5.83 -25.95 -16.08
CA VAL A 274 7.10 -25.52 -15.48
C VAL A 274 7.61 -26.63 -14.55
N ARG A 275 8.86 -27.08 -14.74
CA ARG A 275 9.43 -28.24 -14.06
C ARG A 275 9.55 -28.10 -12.53
N ASP A 276 9.66 -26.87 -12.02
CA ASP A 276 9.97 -26.61 -10.61
C ASP A 276 8.72 -26.32 -9.75
N VAL A 277 7.52 -26.58 -10.26
CA VAL A 277 6.26 -26.38 -9.52
C VAL A 277 5.63 -27.73 -9.21
N PRO A 278 5.49 -28.12 -7.93
CA PRO A 278 4.90 -29.41 -7.57
C PRO A 278 3.38 -29.41 -7.77
N PHE A 279 2.83 -30.57 -8.13
CA PHE A 279 1.38 -30.80 -8.04
C PHE A 279 0.98 -30.91 -6.58
N ALA A 280 0.07 -30.04 -6.15
CA ALA A 280 -0.46 -30.05 -4.80
C ALA A 280 -1.98 -29.89 -4.80
N ALA A 281 -2.68 -30.68 -3.97
CA ALA A 281 -4.13 -30.57 -3.76
C ALA A 281 -4.54 -29.33 -2.94
N SER A 282 -3.55 -28.60 -2.41
CA SER A 282 -3.74 -27.31 -1.77
C SER A 282 -2.43 -26.52 -1.81
N VAL A 283 -2.55 -25.21 -1.90
CA VAL A 283 -1.42 -24.29 -1.89
C VAL A 283 -1.24 -23.75 -0.47
N ASP A 284 -0.02 -23.83 0.04
CA ASP A 284 0.38 -23.16 1.29
C ASP A 284 0.49 -21.66 1.01
N LEU A 285 -0.23 -20.85 1.79
CA LEU A 285 -0.27 -19.40 1.66
C LEU A 285 0.88 -18.71 2.42
N GLY A 286 1.86 -19.48 2.92
CA GLY A 286 3.13 -18.98 3.40
C GLY A 286 3.06 -18.19 4.70
N LEU A 287 2.06 -18.46 5.56
CA LEU A 287 1.84 -17.71 6.80
C LEU A 287 3.05 -17.72 7.75
N GLU A 288 3.80 -18.83 7.84
CA GLU A 288 4.84 -19.03 8.86
C GLU A 288 6.29 -19.00 8.33
N ARG A 289 6.59 -19.65 7.20
CA ARG A 289 7.99 -19.93 6.78
C ARG A 289 8.65 -18.87 5.88
N GLU A 290 7.93 -18.24 4.96
CA GLU A 290 8.53 -17.25 4.02
C GLU A 290 8.40 -15.81 4.54
N ARG A 291 7.39 -15.52 5.36
CA ARG A 291 7.08 -14.15 5.81
C ARG A 291 7.80 -13.72 7.07
N SER A 292 8.27 -14.67 7.87
CA SER A 292 9.12 -14.42 9.05
C SER A 292 10.50 -13.87 8.65
N GLY A 293 10.98 -14.16 7.44
CA GLY A 293 12.23 -13.59 6.91
C GLY A 293 12.10 -12.16 6.39
N ALA A 294 10.94 -11.79 5.83
CA ALA A 294 10.75 -10.52 5.09
C ALA A 294 10.72 -9.25 5.97
N TRP A 295 10.68 -9.40 7.30
CA TRP A 295 10.69 -8.30 8.27
C TRP A 295 11.78 -8.49 9.33
N LYS A 296 12.60 -9.53 9.23
CA LYS A 296 13.50 -9.93 10.29
C LYS A 296 14.59 -8.87 10.53
N GLU A 297 15.22 -8.42 9.46
CA GLU A 297 16.25 -7.38 9.53
C GLU A 297 15.60 -6.00 9.74
N THR A 298 14.39 -5.78 9.23
CA THR A 298 13.59 -4.58 9.56
C THR A 298 13.35 -4.47 11.08
N LEU A 299 12.87 -5.52 11.74
CA LEU A 299 12.57 -5.51 13.18
C LEU A 299 13.84 -5.39 14.02
N ARG A 300 14.94 -6.04 13.62
CA ARG A 300 16.25 -5.84 14.24
C ARG A 300 16.76 -4.41 14.10
N ALA A 301 16.62 -3.79 12.93
CA ALA A 301 16.99 -2.41 12.72
C ALA A 301 16.11 -1.47 13.57
N ALA A 302 14.83 -1.77 13.72
CA ALA A 302 13.92 -1.05 14.60
C ALA A 302 14.31 -1.16 16.08
N HIS A 303 14.66 -2.36 16.54
CA HIS A 303 15.19 -2.59 17.89
C HIS A 303 16.47 -1.79 18.14
N HIS A 304 17.42 -1.82 17.20
CA HIS A 304 18.65 -1.02 17.31
C HIS A 304 18.41 0.49 17.28
N LEU A 305 17.30 0.93 16.68
CA LEU A 305 16.94 2.34 16.60
C LEU A 305 16.26 2.80 17.89
N GLY A 306 15.14 2.20 18.28
CA GLY A 306 14.28 2.65 19.39
C GLY A 306 13.95 1.60 20.46
N GLY A 307 14.72 0.50 20.53
CA GLY A 307 14.56 -0.56 21.52
C GLY A 307 13.33 -1.45 21.33
N ASP A 308 13.03 -2.24 22.37
CA ASP A 308 11.94 -3.24 22.36
C ASP A 308 10.57 -2.62 22.10
N SER A 309 10.32 -1.42 22.61
CA SER A 309 9.04 -0.71 22.43
C SER A 309 8.80 -0.35 20.96
N TYR A 310 9.83 0.12 20.26
CA TYR A 310 9.73 0.49 18.85
C TYR A 310 9.59 -0.75 17.95
N GLU A 311 10.37 -1.80 18.23
CA GLU A 311 10.24 -3.09 17.56
C GLU A 311 8.82 -3.66 17.70
N ALA A 312 8.30 -3.72 18.94
CA ALA A 312 6.97 -4.24 19.22
C ALA A 312 5.86 -3.43 18.52
N THR A 313 6.02 -2.11 18.46
CA THR A 313 5.07 -1.22 17.76
C THR A 313 5.04 -1.54 16.25
N LEU A 314 6.21 -1.64 15.61
CA LEU A 314 6.30 -1.98 14.19
C LEU A 314 5.76 -3.39 13.91
N ASP A 315 6.04 -4.34 14.80
CA ASP A 315 5.54 -5.71 14.70
C ASP A 315 4.01 -5.76 14.75
N GLN A 316 3.42 -5.23 15.82
CA GLN A 316 1.99 -5.33 16.10
C GLN A 316 1.17 -4.45 15.15
N ARG A 317 1.59 -3.20 14.89
CA ARG A 317 0.80 -2.22 14.14
C ARG A 317 1.05 -2.26 12.65
N LEU A 318 2.20 -2.73 12.17
CA LEU A 318 2.53 -2.68 10.74
C LEU A 318 2.74 -4.07 10.12
N ARG A 319 3.59 -4.92 10.72
CA ARG A 319 3.88 -6.25 10.16
C ARG A 319 2.62 -7.13 10.14
N GLN A 320 1.84 -7.18 11.21
CA GLN A 320 0.62 -7.99 11.26
C GLN A 320 -0.39 -7.59 10.17
N ARG A 321 -0.56 -6.28 9.92
CA ARG A 321 -1.44 -5.76 8.86
C ARG A 321 -0.94 -6.14 7.47
N TRP A 322 0.38 -6.05 7.25
CA TRP A 322 1.01 -6.50 6.02
C TRP A 322 0.83 -8.01 5.80
N ILE A 323 1.04 -8.85 6.82
CA ILE A 323 0.85 -10.31 6.72
C ILE A 323 -0.59 -10.64 6.34
N ALA A 324 -1.57 -9.98 6.97
CA ALA A 324 -2.98 -10.17 6.66
C ALA A 324 -3.30 -9.76 5.22
N ALA A 325 -2.81 -8.60 4.78
CA ALA A 325 -2.99 -8.12 3.41
C ALA A 325 -2.36 -9.05 2.38
N ASP A 326 -1.09 -9.42 2.54
CA ASP A 326 -0.41 -10.32 1.60
C ASP A 326 -1.03 -11.73 1.62
N ASN A 327 -1.49 -12.24 2.78
CA ASN A 327 -2.19 -13.54 2.86
C ASN A 327 -3.43 -13.56 1.97
N ARG A 328 -4.27 -12.55 2.14
CA ARG A 328 -5.53 -12.46 1.40
C ARG A 328 -5.28 -12.15 -0.08
N ALA A 329 -4.27 -11.33 -0.39
CA ALA A 329 -3.87 -11.08 -1.77
C ALA A 329 -3.53 -12.37 -2.51
N ILE A 330 -2.72 -13.25 -1.90
CA ILE A 330 -2.34 -14.54 -2.50
C ILE A 330 -3.54 -15.47 -2.61
N ASP A 331 -4.38 -15.59 -1.59
CA ASP A 331 -5.58 -16.45 -1.64
C ASP A 331 -6.56 -16.03 -2.75
N TYR A 332 -6.89 -14.74 -2.84
CA TYR A 332 -7.80 -14.25 -3.88
C TYR A 332 -7.18 -14.31 -5.29
N ALA A 333 -5.86 -14.19 -5.42
CA ALA A 333 -5.17 -14.46 -6.68
C ALA A 333 -5.38 -15.92 -7.14
N HIS A 334 -5.22 -16.89 -6.23
CA HIS A 334 -5.45 -18.31 -6.55
C HIS A 334 -6.90 -18.62 -6.89
N ARG A 335 -7.86 -18.01 -6.17
CA ARG A 335 -9.30 -18.14 -6.48
C ARG A 335 -9.61 -17.64 -7.88
N PHE A 336 -9.22 -16.40 -8.19
CA PHE A 336 -9.47 -15.79 -9.49
C PHE A 336 -8.80 -16.57 -10.63
N ARG A 337 -7.50 -16.89 -10.48
CA ARG A 337 -6.75 -17.61 -11.51
C ARG A 337 -7.25 -19.02 -11.76
N SER A 338 -7.57 -19.75 -10.70
CA SER A 338 -8.15 -21.09 -10.82
C SER A 338 -9.55 -21.04 -11.41
N ALA A 339 -10.35 -20.01 -11.12
CA ALA A 339 -11.69 -19.87 -11.67
C ALA A 339 -11.69 -19.72 -13.19
N TYR A 340 -10.97 -18.72 -13.74
CA TYR A 340 -10.94 -18.55 -15.20
C TYR A 340 -10.28 -19.76 -15.89
N THR A 341 -9.22 -20.34 -15.29
CA THR A 341 -8.55 -21.52 -15.86
C THR A 341 -9.53 -22.70 -15.92
N THR A 342 -10.30 -22.92 -14.85
CA THR A 342 -11.31 -23.97 -14.79
C THR A 342 -12.42 -23.73 -15.83
N ASN A 343 -12.90 -22.49 -15.95
CA ASN A 343 -13.94 -22.14 -16.92
C ASN A 343 -13.53 -22.48 -18.36
N PHE A 344 -12.33 -22.06 -18.80
CA PHE A 344 -11.83 -22.37 -20.15
C PHE A 344 -11.63 -23.88 -20.36
N LEU A 345 -11.10 -24.61 -19.38
CA LEU A 345 -10.92 -26.06 -19.49
C LEU A 345 -12.26 -26.81 -19.52
N LEU A 346 -13.24 -26.38 -18.71
CA LEU A 346 -14.60 -26.93 -18.73
C LEU A 346 -15.33 -26.60 -20.04
N ALA A 347 -15.13 -25.42 -20.62
CA ALA A 347 -15.71 -25.07 -21.93
C ALA A 347 -15.20 -26.01 -23.04
N ALA A 348 -13.90 -26.28 -23.07
CA ALA A 348 -13.33 -27.26 -24.00
C ALA A 348 -13.86 -28.69 -23.74
N LEU A 349 -14.00 -29.07 -22.47
CA LEU A 349 -14.56 -30.37 -22.07
C LEU A 349 -16.04 -30.51 -22.47
N ALA A 350 -16.85 -29.46 -22.35
CA ALA A 350 -18.25 -29.46 -22.77
C ALA A 350 -18.38 -29.80 -24.26
N VAL A 351 -17.58 -29.15 -25.11
CA VAL A 351 -17.54 -29.44 -26.55
C VAL A 351 -17.08 -30.87 -26.83
N LEU A 352 -16.08 -31.39 -26.10
CA LEU A 352 -15.66 -32.78 -26.24
C LEU A 352 -16.80 -33.76 -25.94
N VAL A 353 -17.53 -33.54 -24.84
CA VAL A 353 -18.68 -34.36 -24.43
C VAL A 353 -19.81 -34.29 -25.47
N GLY A 354 -20.11 -33.09 -25.99
CA GLY A 354 -21.09 -32.91 -27.05
C GLY A 354 -20.72 -33.63 -28.35
N LEU A 355 -19.43 -33.57 -28.75
CA LEU A 355 -18.92 -34.31 -29.91
C LEU A 355 -18.98 -35.82 -29.72
N LEU A 356 -18.69 -36.34 -28.51
CA LEU A 356 -18.84 -37.77 -28.21
C LEU A 356 -20.29 -38.24 -28.34
N ALA A 357 -21.28 -37.38 -28.07
CA ALA A 357 -22.70 -37.71 -28.24
C ALA A 357 -23.07 -37.93 -29.71
N VAL A 358 -22.41 -37.23 -30.64
CA VAL A 358 -22.56 -37.43 -32.10
C VAL A 358 -22.04 -38.81 -32.52
N LEU A 359 -20.98 -39.31 -31.87
CA LEU A 359 -20.38 -40.61 -32.17
C LEU A 359 -21.07 -41.81 -31.51
N ALA A 360 -22.04 -41.58 -30.62
CA ALA A 360 -22.80 -42.66 -29.97
C ALA A 360 -23.90 -43.18 -30.90
N TRP A 361 -23.56 -43.95 -31.94
CA TRP A 361 -24.43 -44.19 -33.10
C TRP A 361 -25.84 -44.76 -32.82
N ASP A 362 -26.07 -45.60 -31.79
CA ASP A 362 -27.38 -46.28 -31.61
C ASP A 362 -28.03 -46.22 -30.23
N SER A 363 -27.36 -45.70 -29.19
CA SER A 363 -27.91 -45.72 -27.82
C SER A 363 -28.53 -44.38 -27.41
N LYS A 364 -29.88 -44.32 -27.35
CA LYS A 364 -30.62 -43.16 -26.82
C LYS A 364 -30.22 -42.84 -25.37
N GLY A 365 -29.92 -43.85 -24.56
CA GLY A 365 -29.51 -43.68 -23.17
C GLY A 365 -28.14 -43.02 -23.03
N VAL A 366 -27.16 -43.42 -23.84
CA VAL A 366 -25.81 -42.83 -23.84
C VAL A 366 -25.85 -41.37 -24.30
N LYS A 367 -26.63 -41.06 -25.35
CA LYS A 367 -26.82 -39.67 -25.80
C LYS A 367 -27.43 -38.80 -24.70
N ALA A 368 -28.49 -39.28 -24.04
CA ALA A 368 -29.12 -38.55 -22.94
C ALA A 368 -28.16 -38.30 -21.77
N LEU A 369 -27.32 -39.30 -21.42
CA LEU A 369 -26.29 -39.14 -20.39
C LEU A 369 -25.26 -38.08 -20.77
N LEU A 370 -24.72 -38.12 -22.00
CA LEU A 370 -23.70 -37.16 -22.46
C LEU A 370 -24.24 -35.73 -22.52
N VAL A 371 -25.47 -35.53 -23.01
CA VAL A 371 -26.14 -34.21 -22.99
C VAL A 371 -26.35 -33.72 -21.55
N SER A 372 -26.72 -34.62 -20.64
CA SER A 372 -26.87 -34.28 -19.22
C SER A 372 -25.53 -33.86 -18.59
N MET A 373 -24.44 -34.54 -18.95
CA MET A 373 -23.09 -34.17 -18.52
C MET A 373 -22.66 -32.81 -19.09
N GLU A 374 -22.93 -32.55 -20.37
CA GLU A 374 -22.64 -31.26 -21.02
C GLU A 374 -23.38 -30.10 -20.31
N LEU A 375 -24.69 -30.27 -20.06
CA LEU A 375 -25.48 -29.30 -19.30
C LEU A 375 -24.94 -29.08 -17.88
N ALA A 376 -24.50 -30.15 -17.21
CA ALA A 376 -23.89 -30.03 -15.88
C ALA A 376 -22.55 -29.27 -15.91
N ILE A 377 -21.74 -29.44 -16.96
CA ILE A 377 -20.49 -28.70 -17.16
C ILE A 377 -20.79 -27.21 -17.39
N ILE A 378 -21.74 -26.88 -18.27
CA ILE A 378 -22.14 -25.49 -18.54
C ILE A 378 -22.69 -24.84 -17.27
N ALA A 379 -23.57 -25.53 -16.53
CA ALA A 379 -24.09 -25.05 -15.25
C ALA A 379 -22.96 -24.79 -14.23
N SER A 380 -21.93 -25.64 -14.21
CA SER A 380 -20.75 -25.46 -13.35
C SER A 380 -19.95 -24.21 -13.72
N ILE A 381 -19.76 -23.93 -15.02
CA ILE A 381 -19.09 -22.71 -15.50
C ILE A 381 -19.86 -21.46 -15.07
N LEU A 382 -21.19 -21.46 -15.26
CA LEU A 382 -22.04 -20.34 -14.84
C LEU A 382 -22.00 -20.14 -13.33
N LEU A 383 -22.02 -21.22 -12.55
CA LEU A 383 -21.92 -21.17 -11.09
C LEU A 383 -20.58 -20.61 -10.62
N ILE A 384 -19.45 -21.08 -11.17
CA ILE A 384 -18.10 -20.57 -10.83
C ILE A 384 -18.01 -19.08 -11.15
N THR A 385 -18.51 -18.66 -12.32
CA THR A 385 -18.50 -17.26 -12.75
C THR A 385 -19.35 -16.39 -11.83
N TRP A 386 -20.56 -16.85 -11.48
CA TRP A 386 -21.44 -16.16 -10.57
C TRP A 386 -20.85 -16.03 -9.16
N LEU A 387 -20.27 -17.12 -8.62
CA LEU A 387 -19.57 -17.10 -7.32
C LEU A 387 -18.37 -16.14 -7.33
N GLY A 388 -17.60 -16.11 -8.42
CA GLY A 388 -16.44 -15.24 -8.56
C GLY A 388 -16.81 -13.76 -8.64
N ARG A 389 -17.86 -13.41 -9.38
CA ARG A 389 -18.40 -12.05 -9.47
C ARG A 389 -19.02 -11.61 -8.15
N ARG A 390 -19.88 -12.43 -7.55
CA ARG A 390 -20.52 -12.13 -6.24
C ARG A 390 -19.48 -11.99 -5.13
N GLY A 391 -18.43 -12.81 -5.17
CA GLY A 391 -17.32 -12.77 -4.23
C GLY A 391 -16.27 -11.69 -4.52
N GLN A 392 -16.41 -10.95 -5.64
CA GLN A 392 -15.49 -9.90 -6.10
C GLN A 392 -14.02 -10.35 -6.06
N TRP A 393 -13.72 -11.57 -6.51
CA TRP A 393 -12.41 -12.19 -6.26
C TRP A 393 -11.26 -11.38 -6.85
N GLN A 394 -11.46 -10.79 -8.02
CA GLN A 394 -10.48 -9.94 -8.70
C GLN A 394 -10.26 -8.62 -7.97
N SER A 395 -11.32 -7.85 -7.73
CA SER A 395 -11.23 -6.55 -7.06
C SER A 395 -10.59 -6.69 -5.67
N ARG A 396 -10.95 -7.74 -4.91
CA ARG A 396 -10.33 -8.05 -3.62
C ARG A 396 -8.86 -8.46 -3.72
N TRP A 397 -8.49 -9.25 -4.73
CA TRP A 397 -7.09 -9.57 -5.01
C TRP A 397 -6.27 -8.29 -5.25
N LEU A 398 -6.73 -7.42 -6.15
CA LEU A 398 -6.05 -6.17 -6.48
C LEU A 398 -5.95 -5.24 -5.26
N ALA A 399 -7.03 -5.11 -4.50
CA ALA A 399 -7.10 -4.27 -3.30
C ALA A 399 -6.11 -4.73 -2.22
N TYR A 400 -6.12 -6.02 -1.86
CA TYR A 400 -5.23 -6.54 -0.82
C TYR A 400 -3.77 -6.56 -1.25
N ARG A 401 -3.48 -6.82 -2.54
CA ARG A 401 -2.12 -6.68 -3.08
C ARG A 401 -1.66 -5.22 -2.96
N SER A 402 -2.52 -4.28 -3.33
CA SER A 402 -2.18 -2.86 -3.27
C SER A 402 -1.88 -2.39 -1.85
N LEU A 403 -2.68 -2.85 -0.88
CA LEU A 403 -2.43 -2.59 0.54
C LEU A 403 -1.09 -3.17 1.01
N ALA A 404 -0.80 -4.43 0.67
CA ALA A 404 0.45 -5.08 1.06
C ALA A 404 1.68 -4.37 0.46
N GLU A 405 1.64 -4.03 -0.82
CA GLU A 405 2.73 -3.34 -1.51
C GLU A 405 2.86 -1.86 -1.11
N ALA A 406 1.82 -1.23 -0.54
CA ALA A 406 1.91 0.12 0.00
C ALA A 406 2.61 0.15 1.38
N ILE A 407 2.27 -0.80 2.27
CA ILE A 407 2.89 -0.92 3.60
C ILE A 407 4.36 -1.33 3.50
N ARG A 408 4.67 -2.22 2.56
CA ARG A 408 5.98 -2.87 2.45
C ARG A 408 7.16 -1.87 2.35
N PRO A 409 7.28 -0.99 1.35
CA PRO A 409 8.37 -0.03 1.25
C PRO A 409 8.26 1.12 2.27
N ALA A 410 7.05 1.44 2.74
CA ALA A 410 6.82 2.50 3.72
C ALA A 410 7.57 2.25 5.04
N ARG A 411 7.81 0.98 5.41
CA ARG A 411 8.55 0.62 6.63
C ARG A 411 9.99 1.14 6.66
N LEU A 412 10.62 1.32 5.49
CA LEU A 412 12.02 1.77 5.40
C LEU A 412 12.20 3.22 5.86
N SER A 413 11.20 4.06 5.62
CA SER A 413 11.17 5.46 6.10
C SER A 413 11.18 5.52 7.63
N LEU A 414 10.45 4.60 8.28
CA LEU A 414 10.38 4.53 9.74
C LEU A 414 11.75 4.23 10.37
N LEU A 415 12.61 3.45 9.69
CA LEU A 415 13.97 3.13 10.14
C LEU A 415 14.95 4.32 10.13
N ILE A 416 14.59 5.44 9.48
CA ILE A 416 15.34 6.70 9.56
C ILE A 416 14.60 7.76 10.39
N GLY A 417 13.58 7.32 11.13
CA GLY A 417 12.72 8.13 11.98
C GLY A 417 11.65 8.93 11.24
N THR A 418 11.57 8.87 9.90
CA THR A 418 10.59 9.65 9.12
C THR A 418 9.32 8.86 8.87
N SER A 419 8.17 9.53 8.83
CA SER A 419 6.97 8.95 8.23
C SER A 419 7.00 9.17 6.71
N PRO A 420 6.56 8.22 5.87
CA PRO A 420 6.57 8.39 4.42
C PRO A 420 5.64 9.52 3.93
N VAL A 421 6.12 10.31 2.98
CA VAL A 421 5.32 11.28 2.22
C VAL A 421 4.37 10.50 1.30
N GLY A 422 3.08 10.87 1.28
CA GLY A 422 2.00 10.07 0.68
C GLY A 422 1.00 9.55 1.71
N ALA A 423 1.34 9.60 3.01
CA ALA A 423 0.35 9.46 4.07
C ALA A 423 -0.60 10.70 4.20
N ALA A 424 -0.41 11.69 3.34
CA ALA A 424 -1.16 12.95 3.31
C ALA A 424 -1.64 13.32 1.89
N GLU A 425 -1.50 12.44 0.88
CA GLU A 425 -2.02 12.74 -0.46
C GLU A 425 -3.54 12.99 -0.41
N PRO A 426 -4.02 14.15 -0.88
CA PRO A 426 -5.44 14.45 -0.94
C PRO A 426 -6.16 13.50 -1.91
N PRO A 427 -7.49 13.32 -1.75
CA PRO A 427 -8.24 12.40 -2.59
C PRO A 427 -8.18 12.82 -4.05
N VAL A 428 -7.81 11.88 -4.92
CA VAL A 428 -7.61 12.12 -6.37
C VAL A 428 -8.93 12.36 -7.11
N ASP A 429 -10.08 12.01 -6.50
CA ASP A 429 -11.38 12.16 -7.15
C ASP A 429 -12.51 12.51 -6.15
N ASN A 430 -13.17 13.66 -6.36
CA ASN A 430 -14.46 14.05 -5.78
C ASN A 430 -14.63 13.84 -4.25
N GLY A 431 -13.58 14.08 -3.46
CA GLY A 431 -13.65 14.00 -1.99
C GLY A 431 -13.85 12.59 -1.42
N ARG A 432 -13.60 11.54 -2.21
CA ARG A 432 -13.81 10.14 -1.81
C ARG A 432 -12.47 9.42 -1.71
N PHE A 433 -12.19 8.85 -0.53
CA PHE A 433 -11.04 7.96 -0.36
C PHE A 433 -11.40 6.53 -0.73
N ASP A 434 -10.59 5.92 -1.60
CA ASP A 434 -10.44 4.47 -1.56
C ASP A 434 -9.92 4.09 -0.16
N TRP A 435 -10.42 2.97 0.38
CA TRP A 435 -10.11 2.58 1.76
C TRP A 435 -8.65 2.21 1.96
N ILE A 436 -7.91 1.88 0.90
CA ILE A 436 -6.51 1.46 0.95
C ILE A 436 -5.59 2.65 1.31
N PRO A 437 -5.54 3.77 0.55
CA PRO A 437 -4.78 4.94 0.95
C PRO A 437 -5.12 5.41 2.37
N TRP A 438 -6.42 5.47 2.71
CA TRP A 438 -6.85 5.84 4.06
C TRP A 438 -6.31 4.88 5.13
N TYR A 439 -6.38 3.57 4.91
CA TYR A 439 -5.94 2.58 5.89
C TYR A 439 -4.42 2.59 6.09
N VAL A 440 -3.65 2.74 5.00
CA VAL A 440 -2.19 2.90 5.05
C VAL A 440 -1.83 4.16 5.84
N ARG A 441 -2.53 5.27 5.58
CA ARG A 441 -2.37 6.53 6.29
C ARG A 441 -2.58 6.39 7.79
N CYS A 442 -3.74 5.85 8.19
CA CYS A 442 -4.05 5.60 9.60
C CYS A 442 -3.01 4.68 10.25
N SER A 443 -2.56 3.65 9.54
CA SER A 443 -1.53 2.74 10.05
C SER A 443 -0.18 3.40 10.29
N LEU A 444 0.22 4.33 9.42
CA LEU A 444 1.48 5.07 9.58
C LEU A 444 1.38 6.16 10.65
N ARG A 445 0.20 6.76 10.87
CA ARG A 445 -0.04 7.77 11.93
C ARG A 445 0.14 7.22 13.33
N GLU A 446 -0.21 5.95 13.54
CA GLU A 446 -0.05 5.27 14.82
C GLU A 446 1.41 5.14 15.26
N ILE A 447 2.35 5.21 14.31
CA ILE A 447 3.77 5.02 14.57
C ILE A 447 4.42 6.39 14.79
N GLY A 448 4.75 6.69 16.04
CA GLY A 448 5.53 7.87 16.39
C GLY A 448 6.99 7.77 15.94
N PRO A 449 7.75 8.87 16.02
CA PRO A 449 9.18 8.83 15.77
C PRO A 449 9.91 8.07 16.91
N PRO A 450 11.05 7.43 16.61
CA PRO A 450 11.77 6.59 17.58
C PRO A 450 12.44 7.43 18.67
N ASP A 451 12.52 6.89 19.89
CA ASP A 451 13.33 7.46 20.97
C ASP A 451 14.80 7.05 20.77
N ALA A 452 15.56 7.88 20.04
CA ALA A 452 16.80 7.45 19.42
C ALA A 452 17.68 8.59 18.92
N VAL A 453 18.98 8.32 18.80
CA VAL A 453 19.89 9.11 17.96
C VAL A 453 19.90 8.54 16.54
N VAL A 454 19.39 9.32 15.57
CA VAL A 454 19.46 8.96 14.15
C VAL A 454 20.81 9.38 13.59
N SER A 455 21.79 8.49 13.75
CA SER A 455 23.17 8.64 13.28
C SER A 455 23.41 8.00 11.92
N GLY A 456 24.62 8.23 11.37
CA GLY A 456 25.09 7.57 10.16
C GLY A 456 25.02 6.03 10.22
N ASP A 457 25.21 5.42 11.39
CA ASP A 457 25.08 3.97 11.56
C ASP A 457 23.62 3.50 11.46
N SER A 458 22.68 4.27 12.00
CA SER A 458 21.25 4.01 11.85
C SER A 458 20.81 4.14 10.39
N LEU A 459 21.31 5.16 9.67
CA LEU A 459 21.08 5.30 8.22
C LEU A 459 21.68 4.12 7.44
N ARG A 460 22.90 3.68 7.79
CA ARG A 460 23.55 2.52 7.16
C ARG A 460 22.73 1.26 7.36
N ARG A 461 22.22 1.00 8.58
CA ARG A 461 21.31 -0.13 8.85
C ARG A 461 20.03 -0.06 8.01
N ALA A 462 19.42 1.11 7.87
CA ALA A 462 18.23 1.27 7.02
C ALA A 462 18.55 1.01 5.53
N LEU A 463 19.72 1.44 5.04
CA LEU A 463 20.19 1.12 3.68
C LEU A 463 20.46 -0.37 3.49
N ASP A 464 21.05 -1.03 4.49
CA ASP A 464 21.34 -2.46 4.48
C ASP A 464 20.06 -3.29 4.37
N VAL A 465 19.04 -2.96 5.18
CA VAL A 465 17.69 -3.55 5.07
C VAL A 465 17.08 -3.29 3.69
N ALA A 466 17.16 -2.06 3.18
CA ALA A 466 16.62 -1.71 1.87
C ALA A 466 17.31 -2.51 0.73
N LEU A 467 18.62 -2.75 0.82
CA LEU A 467 19.37 -3.50 -0.18
C LEU A 467 19.11 -5.00 -0.10
N HIS A 468 19.31 -5.59 1.07
CA HIS A 468 19.37 -7.05 1.22
C HIS A 468 18.01 -7.69 1.52
N GLU A 469 17.17 -7.06 2.34
CA GLU A 469 15.84 -7.60 2.66
C GLU A 469 14.81 -7.22 1.58
N GLU A 470 14.86 -5.98 1.08
CA GLU A 470 13.87 -5.51 0.11
C GLU A 470 14.33 -5.69 -1.34
N ILE A 471 15.40 -5.02 -1.78
CA ILE A 471 15.80 -4.99 -3.20
C ILE A 471 16.24 -6.36 -3.72
N ASP A 472 17.16 -7.05 -3.04
CA ASP A 472 17.68 -8.35 -3.48
C ASP A 472 16.57 -9.41 -3.55
N GLY A 473 15.71 -9.44 -2.53
CA GLY A 473 14.54 -10.31 -2.47
C GLY A 473 13.57 -10.05 -3.63
N GLN A 474 13.26 -8.78 -3.90
CA GLN A 474 12.37 -8.38 -5.00
C GLN A 474 12.96 -8.65 -6.38
N ILE A 475 14.26 -8.38 -6.57
CA ILE A 475 14.96 -8.68 -7.82
C ILE A 475 14.88 -10.18 -8.12
N GLY A 476 15.19 -11.02 -7.13
CA GLY A 476 15.13 -12.48 -7.26
C GLY A 476 13.71 -12.99 -7.54
N TYR A 477 12.71 -12.42 -6.85
CA TYR A 477 11.30 -12.73 -7.09
C TYR A 477 10.87 -12.38 -8.52
N HIS A 478 11.14 -11.16 -8.99
CA HIS A 478 10.72 -10.70 -10.31
C HIS A 478 11.43 -11.42 -11.44
N GLN A 479 12.72 -11.77 -11.29
CA GLN A 479 13.44 -12.56 -12.29
C GLN A 479 12.83 -13.95 -12.46
N LYS A 480 12.66 -14.68 -11.35
CA LYS A 480 12.02 -16.00 -11.36
C LYS A 480 10.59 -15.93 -11.90
N THR A 481 9.84 -14.88 -11.53
CA THR A 481 8.47 -14.69 -12.01
C THR A 481 8.43 -14.42 -13.51
N ALA A 482 9.31 -13.56 -14.04
CA ALA A 482 9.38 -13.30 -15.47
C ALA A 482 9.74 -14.55 -16.27
N GLU A 483 10.76 -15.31 -15.86
CA GLU A 483 11.17 -16.56 -16.52
C GLU A 483 10.04 -17.60 -16.54
N ARG A 484 9.34 -17.74 -15.42
CA ARG A 484 8.19 -18.66 -15.30
C ARG A 484 7.03 -18.25 -16.19
N LEU A 485 6.69 -16.96 -16.22
CA LEU A 485 5.59 -16.44 -17.03
C LEU A 485 5.89 -16.56 -18.53
N GLU A 486 7.12 -16.27 -18.96
CA GLU A 486 7.53 -16.47 -20.37
C GLU A 486 7.51 -17.93 -20.77
N THR A 487 8.03 -18.82 -19.92
CA THR A 487 7.98 -20.26 -20.17
C THR A 487 6.53 -20.75 -20.31
N GLN A 488 5.62 -20.23 -19.49
CA GLN A 488 4.19 -20.55 -19.59
C GLN A 488 3.57 -19.98 -20.87
N ASP A 489 3.86 -18.72 -21.19
CA ASP A 489 3.36 -18.05 -22.40
C ASP A 489 3.76 -18.82 -23.66
N ASP A 490 5.05 -19.16 -23.79
CA ASP A 490 5.61 -19.90 -24.91
C ASP A 490 4.98 -21.29 -25.02
N ARG A 491 4.92 -22.05 -23.92
CA ARG A 491 4.37 -23.42 -23.94
C ARG A 491 2.88 -23.44 -24.27
N LEU A 492 2.10 -22.51 -23.72
CA LEU A 492 0.68 -22.39 -24.07
C LEU A 492 0.51 -22.01 -25.55
N GLU A 493 1.34 -21.11 -26.08
CA GLU A 493 1.32 -20.76 -27.49
C GLU A 493 1.65 -21.98 -28.39
N TYR A 494 2.68 -22.75 -28.06
CA TYR A 494 3.02 -23.98 -28.79
C TYR A 494 1.89 -25.02 -28.73
N LEU A 495 1.25 -25.20 -27.57
CA LEU A 495 0.13 -26.13 -27.44
C LEU A 495 -1.09 -25.70 -28.27
N ALA A 496 -1.45 -24.41 -28.23
CA ALA A 496 -2.56 -23.89 -29.04
C ALA A 496 -2.29 -24.02 -30.54
N LYS A 497 -1.09 -23.65 -31.00
CA LYS A 497 -0.67 -23.83 -32.41
C LYS A 497 -0.62 -25.30 -32.80
N GLY A 498 -0.11 -26.15 -31.92
CA GLY A 498 -0.06 -27.60 -32.13
C GLY A 498 -1.45 -28.20 -32.33
N ALA A 499 -2.43 -27.78 -31.53
CA ALA A 499 -3.82 -28.21 -31.70
C ALA A 499 -4.39 -27.81 -33.08
N LEU A 500 -4.11 -26.58 -33.55
CA LEU A 500 -4.51 -26.13 -34.89
C LEU A 500 -3.83 -26.94 -36.02
N TRP A 501 -2.52 -27.18 -35.93
CA TRP A 501 -1.81 -27.99 -36.92
C TRP A 501 -2.29 -29.45 -36.94
N LEU A 502 -2.57 -30.04 -35.78
CA LEU A 502 -3.13 -31.38 -35.69
C LEU A 502 -4.55 -31.44 -36.26
N THR A 503 -5.35 -30.38 -36.09
CA THR A 503 -6.67 -30.26 -36.73
C THR A 503 -6.52 -30.30 -38.26
N LEU A 504 -5.62 -29.49 -38.81
CA LEU A 504 -5.37 -29.43 -40.24
C LEU A 504 -4.85 -30.78 -40.77
N ALA A 505 -3.89 -31.39 -40.08
CA ALA A 505 -3.34 -32.69 -40.44
C ALA A 505 -4.41 -33.80 -40.44
N SER A 506 -5.30 -33.79 -39.44
CA SER A 506 -6.45 -34.71 -39.37
C SER A 506 -7.40 -34.52 -40.56
N GLY A 507 -7.70 -33.26 -40.93
CA GLY A 507 -8.53 -32.95 -42.09
C GLY A 507 -7.91 -33.40 -43.42
N VAL A 508 -6.61 -33.16 -43.61
CA VAL A 508 -5.87 -33.63 -44.80
C VAL A 508 -5.83 -35.15 -44.86
N LEU A 509 -5.56 -35.82 -43.73
CA LEU A 509 -5.56 -37.28 -43.66
C LEU A 509 -6.93 -37.86 -44.01
N TYR A 510 -8.01 -37.27 -43.52
CA TYR A 510 -9.37 -37.66 -43.90
C TYR A 510 -9.61 -37.52 -45.41
N LEU A 511 -9.17 -36.40 -46.02
CA LEU A 511 -9.29 -36.19 -47.46
C LEU A 511 -8.51 -37.26 -48.25
N VAL A 512 -7.30 -37.61 -47.81
CA VAL A 512 -6.51 -38.69 -48.43
C VAL A 512 -7.23 -40.04 -48.32
N CYS A 513 -7.73 -40.39 -47.13
CA CYS A 513 -8.54 -41.60 -46.94
C CYS A 513 -9.78 -41.61 -47.85
N TYR A 514 -10.42 -40.46 -48.04
CA TYR A 514 -11.58 -40.32 -48.93
C TYR A 514 -11.20 -40.48 -50.42
N LEU A 515 -10.06 -39.92 -50.86
CA LEU A 515 -9.56 -40.11 -52.23
C LEU A 515 -9.17 -41.57 -52.50
N VAL A 516 -8.60 -42.26 -51.50
CA VAL A 516 -8.34 -43.71 -51.57
C VAL A 516 -9.65 -44.48 -51.65
N TYR A 517 -10.68 -44.08 -50.89
CA TYR A 517 -12.02 -44.68 -50.98
C TYR A 517 -12.63 -44.55 -52.37
N LEU A 518 -12.49 -43.40 -53.04
CA LEU A 518 -12.97 -43.24 -54.43
C LEU A 518 -12.33 -44.23 -55.41
N ASN A 519 -11.14 -44.77 -55.08
CA ASN A 519 -10.35 -45.65 -55.93
C ASN A 519 -10.07 -47.04 -55.29
N GLY A 520 -10.74 -47.39 -54.19
CA GLY A 520 -10.34 -48.52 -53.31
C GLY A 520 -11.40 -48.87 -52.25
N PRO A 521 -11.07 -49.73 -51.26
CA PRO A 521 -12.06 -50.18 -50.26
C PRO A 521 -12.48 -49.05 -49.31
N ALA A 522 -13.75 -49.04 -48.89
CA ALA A 522 -14.35 -48.02 -48.01
C ALA A 522 -13.86 -48.02 -46.55
N LEU A 523 -13.27 -49.13 -46.12
CA LEU A 523 -12.87 -49.38 -44.73
C LEU A 523 -12.00 -48.27 -44.10
N PRO A 524 -10.94 -47.74 -44.75
CA PRO A 524 -10.11 -46.70 -44.15
C PRO A 524 -10.85 -45.37 -43.89
N ALA A 525 -11.74 -44.96 -44.80
CA ALA A 525 -12.46 -43.69 -44.69
C ALA A 525 -13.58 -43.77 -43.64
N GLU A 526 -14.34 -44.88 -43.61
CA GLU A 526 -15.43 -45.09 -42.63
C GLU A 526 -14.89 -45.25 -41.21
N LEU A 527 -13.74 -45.92 -41.02
CA LEU A 527 -13.12 -46.05 -39.69
C LEU A 527 -12.53 -44.73 -39.17
N TYR A 528 -11.99 -43.88 -40.05
CA TYR A 528 -11.34 -42.63 -39.64
C TYR A 528 -12.32 -41.46 -39.49
N LYS A 529 -13.47 -41.46 -40.19
CA LYS A 529 -14.47 -40.38 -40.16
C LYS A 529 -14.89 -39.95 -38.73
N PRO A 530 -15.20 -40.85 -37.77
CA PRO A 530 -15.49 -40.50 -36.37
C PRO A 530 -14.34 -39.75 -35.70
N VAL A 531 -13.11 -40.23 -35.91
CA VAL A 531 -11.89 -39.66 -35.32
C VAL A 531 -11.61 -38.28 -35.93
N ALA A 532 -11.72 -38.15 -37.25
CA ALA A 532 -11.56 -36.88 -37.95
C ALA A 532 -12.57 -35.83 -37.47
N THR A 533 -13.81 -36.24 -37.20
CA THR A 533 -14.87 -35.36 -36.68
C THR A 533 -14.57 -34.91 -35.26
N LEU A 534 -14.15 -35.84 -34.40
CA LEU A 534 -13.76 -35.54 -33.02
C LEU A 534 -12.57 -34.59 -32.97
N LEU A 535 -11.47 -34.92 -33.67
CA LEU A 535 -10.27 -34.11 -33.72
C LEU A 535 -10.53 -32.75 -34.37
N GLY A 536 -11.29 -32.73 -35.47
CA GLY A 536 -11.65 -31.53 -36.22
C GLY A 536 -12.51 -30.54 -35.42
N GLY A 537 -13.41 -31.04 -34.57
CA GLY A 537 -14.24 -30.19 -33.70
C GLY A 537 -13.56 -29.81 -32.38
N PHE A 538 -12.87 -30.76 -31.72
CA PHE A 538 -12.34 -30.56 -30.38
C PHE A 538 -11.03 -29.76 -30.35
N LEU A 539 -10.07 -30.08 -31.23
CA LEU A 539 -8.74 -29.47 -31.17
C LEU A 539 -8.74 -27.95 -31.38
N PRO A 540 -9.55 -27.37 -32.29
CA PRO A 540 -9.67 -25.91 -32.41
C PRO A 540 -10.22 -25.27 -31.14
N VAL A 541 -11.22 -25.89 -30.50
CA VAL A 541 -11.82 -25.39 -29.25
C VAL A 541 -10.83 -25.49 -28.10
N LEU A 542 -10.07 -26.59 -28.01
CA LEU A 542 -8.97 -26.71 -27.05
C LEU A 542 -7.92 -25.62 -27.27
N GLY A 543 -7.54 -25.36 -28.52
CA GLY A 543 -6.64 -24.26 -28.88
C GLY A 543 -7.18 -22.88 -28.49
N ALA A 544 -8.47 -22.63 -28.72
CA ALA A 544 -9.15 -21.40 -28.32
C ALA A 544 -9.22 -21.24 -26.79
N ALA A 545 -9.51 -22.31 -26.05
CA ALA A 545 -9.51 -22.30 -24.59
C ALA A 545 -8.12 -22.00 -24.01
N ILE A 546 -7.07 -22.62 -24.56
CA ILE A 546 -5.68 -22.34 -24.18
C ILE A 546 -5.32 -20.87 -24.48
N PHE A 547 -5.70 -20.36 -25.65
CA PHE A 547 -5.48 -18.96 -26.01
C PHE A 547 -6.26 -18.02 -25.07
N GLY A 548 -7.49 -18.39 -24.69
CA GLY A 548 -8.30 -17.65 -23.72
C GLY A 548 -7.64 -17.55 -22.33
N ILE A 549 -7.06 -18.66 -21.84
CA ILE A 549 -6.27 -18.68 -20.59
C ILE A 549 -5.08 -17.72 -20.71
N ARG A 550 -4.34 -17.78 -21.82
CA ARG A 550 -3.18 -16.92 -22.08
C ARG A 550 -3.56 -15.44 -22.13
N ALA A 551 -4.61 -15.10 -22.87
CA ALA A 551 -5.08 -13.73 -23.05
C ALA A 551 -5.62 -13.15 -21.73
N THR A 552 -6.38 -13.94 -20.96
CA THR A 552 -6.92 -13.52 -19.66
C THR A 552 -5.81 -13.31 -18.63
N GLY A 553 -4.77 -14.15 -18.64
CA GLY A 553 -3.63 -14.04 -17.73
C GLY A 553 -2.65 -12.92 -18.05
N ASP A 554 -2.60 -12.44 -19.30
CA ASP A 554 -1.60 -11.52 -19.85
C ASP A 554 -0.16 -11.85 -19.45
N LEU A 555 0.21 -13.13 -19.63
CA LEU A 555 1.47 -13.66 -19.12
C LEU A 555 2.67 -12.88 -19.67
N ARG A 556 2.60 -12.46 -20.94
CA ARG A 556 3.66 -11.70 -21.60
C ARG A 556 3.81 -10.29 -21.05
N ALA A 557 2.72 -9.52 -20.89
CA ALA A 557 2.83 -8.18 -20.30
C ALA A 557 3.30 -8.24 -18.84
N ALA A 558 2.80 -9.21 -18.06
CA ALA A 558 3.21 -9.42 -16.68
C ALA A 558 4.70 -9.81 -16.55
N ALA A 559 5.22 -10.63 -17.47
CA ALA A 559 6.64 -10.96 -17.53
C ALA A 559 7.51 -9.74 -17.86
N GLN A 560 7.12 -8.97 -18.87
CA GLN A 560 7.82 -7.74 -19.27
C GLN A 560 7.82 -6.71 -18.15
N GLN A 561 6.71 -6.57 -17.43
CA GLN A 561 6.62 -5.70 -16.25
C GLN A 561 7.57 -6.16 -15.15
N SER A 562 7.59 -7.45 -14.81
CA SER A 562 8.53 -7.99 -13.82
C SER A 562 9.99 -7.74 -14.20
N ARG A 563 10.35 -7.87 -15.49
CA ARG A 563 11.70 -7.52 -15.99
C ARG A 563 12.02 -6.04 -15.81
N ARG A 564 11.10 -5.15 -16.19
CA ARG A 564 11.27 -3.70 -16.03
C ARG A 564 11.45 -3.31 -14.56
N MET A 565 10.64 -3.86 -13.66
CA MET A 565 10.78 -3.65 -12.23
C MET A 565 12.15 -4.11 -11.72
N SER A 566 12.57 -5.34 -12.05
CA SER A 566 13.90 -5.85 -11.68
C SER A 566 15.03 -4.94 -12.14
N GLN A 567 14.96 -4.41 -13.37
CA GLN A 567 15.98 -3.47 -13.89
C GLN A 567 15.97 -2.12 -13.16
N ARG A 568 14.78 -1.57 -12.84
CA ARG A 568 14.66 -0.33 -12.05
C ARG A 568 15.23 -0.51 -10.64
N LEU A 569 14.91 -1.62 -9.98
CA LEU A 569 15.43 -1.96 -8.66
C LEU A 569 16.94 -2.16 -8.68
N LYS A 570 17.53 -2.81 -9.70
CA LYS A 570 18.99 -2.93 -9.85
C LYS A 570 19.67 -1.57 -9.93
N ARG A 571 19.12 -0.63 -10.72
CA ARG A 571 19.65 0.73 -10.84
C ARG A 571 19.56 1.46 -9.51
N LEU A 572 18.43 1.36 -8.80
CA LEU A 572 18.28 2.01 -7.52
C LEU A 572 19.16 1.39 -6.43
N GLY A 573 19.29 0.07 -6.42
CA GLY A 573 20.23 -0.68 -5.57
C GLY A 573 21.65 -0.17 -5.74
N SER A 574 22.14 -0.01 -6.98
CA SER A 574 23.49 0.54 -7.22
C SER A 574 23.68 1.95 -6.63
N LYS A 575 22.64 2.79 -6.67
CA LYS A 575 22.67 4.14 -6.08
C LYS A 575 22.71 4.06 -4.55
N LEU A 576 21.93 3.17 -3.94
CA LEU A 576 21.91 2.97 -2.49
C LEU A 576 23.25 2.39 -1.99
N THR A 577 23.81 1.39 -2.69
CA THR A 577 25.13 0.80 -2.36
C THR A 577 26.23 1.86 -2.34
N SER A 578 26.21 2.82 -3.27
CA SER A 578 27.20 3.91 -3.30
C SER A 578 27.19 4.82 -2.06
N ARG A 579 26.13 4.77 -1.24
CA ARG A 579 25.94 5.60 -0.05
C ARG A 579 26.10 4.85 1.27
N LEU A 580 26.40 3.55 1.25
CA LEU A 580 26.59 2.75 2.48
C LEU A 580 27.73 3.26 3.37
N ASN A 581 28.83 3.70 2.76
CA ASN A 581 30.02 4.14 3.49
C ASN A 581 29.88 5.57 4.01
N THR A 582 29.16 6.43 3.29
CA THR A 582 28.95 7.85 3.59
C THR A 582 27.46 8.21 3.51
N PRO A 583 26.64 7.71 4.46
CA PRO A 583 25.20 7.93 4.44
C PRO A 583 24.84 9.33 4.92
N GLU A 584 24.40 10.19 3.99
CA GLU A 584 23.86 11.51 4.30
C GLU A 584 22.33 11.45 4.40
N ARG A 585 21.75 11.93 5.51
CA ARG A 585 20.30 11.87 5.78
C ARG A 585 19.43 12.38 4.62
N PRO A 586 19.68 13.56 4.02
CA PRO A 586 18.82 14.07 2.93
C PRO A 586 18.85 13.17 1.70
N VAL A 587 20.02 12.61 1.38
CA VAL A 587 20.21 11.72 0.23
C VAL A 587 19.54 10.37 0.49
N VAL A 588 19.74 9.79 1.68
CA VAL A 588 19.10 8.53 2.08
C VAL A 588 17.58 8.66 2.07
N ARG A 589 17.02 9.72 2.68
CA ARG A 589 15.57 10.01 2.66
C ARG A 589 15.03 10.05 1.23
N ARG A 590 15.71 10.76 0.33
CA ARG A 590 15.31 10.88 -1.08
C ARG A 590 15.35 9.54 -1.81
N LEU A 591 16.41 8.75 -1.64
CA LEU A 591 16.55 7.46 -2.31
C LEU A 591 15.52 6.43 -1.81
N LEU A 592 15.23 6.40 -0.50
CA LEU A 592 14.17 5.55 0.04
C LEU A 592 12.79 6.00 -0.45
N GLY A 593 12.53 7.31 -0.53
CA GLY A 593 11.32 7.85 -1.15
C GLY A 593 11.19 7.45 -2.63
N GLN A 594 12.28 7.50 -3.40
CA GLN A 594 12.31 7.03 -4.79
C GLN A 594 12.04 5.53 -4.91
N LEU A 595 12.54 4.72 -3.96
CA LEU A 595 12.26 3.28 -3.91
C LEU A 595 10.76 3.04 -3.71
N GLN A 596 10.17 3.72 -2.74
CA GLN A 596 8.75 3.63 -2.45
C GLN A 596 7.88 4.05 -3.64
N LEU A 597 8.17 5.21 -4.25
CA LEU A 597 7.44 5.68 -5.43
C LEU A 597 7.58 4.71 -6.62
N THR A 598 8.80 4.21 -6.87
CA THR A 598 9.04 3.25 -7.96
C THR A 598 8.20 1.98 -7.78
N MET A 599 8.09 1.47 -6.55
CA MET A 599 7.27 0.30 -6.25
C MET A 599 5.76 0.60 -6.32
N ALA A 600 5.33 1.77 -5.87
CA ALA A 600 3.93 2.19 -5.90
C ALA A 600 3.41 2.46 -7.32
N ASP A 601 4.20 3.12 -8.17
CA ASP A 601 3.80 3.45 -9.55
C ASP A 601 3.56 2.21 -10.40
N ASP A 602 4.41 1.19 -10.24
CA ASP A 602 4.28 -0.06 -10.99
C ASP A 602 2.99 -0.81 -10.63
N LEU A 603 2.61 -0.76 -9.35
CA LEU A 603 1.35 -1.30 -8.87
C LEU A 603 0.15 -0.53 -9.42
N LYS A 604 0.18 0.81 -9.47
CA LYS A 604 -0.91 1.63 -10.03
C LYS A 604 -1.14 1.31 -11.52
N VAL A 605 -0.07 1.18 -12.29
CA VAL A 605 -0.16 0.77 -13.71
C VAL A 605 -0.71 -0.64 -13.84
N TRP A 606 -0.26 -1.56 -12.98
CA TRP A 606 -0.73 -2.94 -12.99
C TRP A 606 -2.22 -3.06 -12.63
N SER A 607 -2.66 -2.37 -11.58
CA SER A 607 -4.05 -2.42 -11.12
C SER A 607 -5.01 -1.87 -12.17
N MET A 608 -4.64 -0.80 -12.89
CA MET A 608 -5.42 -0.23 -13.99
C MET A 608 -5.62 -1.24 -15.14
N ILE A 609 -4.55 -1.95 -15.55
CA ILE A 609 -4.64 -2.96 -16.63
C ILE A 609 -5.50 -4.15 -16.21
N TYR A 610 -5.39 -4.59 -14.96
CA TYR A 610 -6.14 -5.73 -14.46
C TYR A 610 -7.56 -5.38 -14.02
N SER A 611 -7.91 -4.13 -13.70
CA SER A 611 -9.28 -3.76 -13.32
C SER A 611 -10.27 -3.88 -14.48
N GLU A 612 -9.81 -3.76 -15.72
CA GLU A 612 -10.66 -3.83 -16.92
C GLU A 612 -11.02 -5.28 -17.33
N ARG A 613 -10.41 -6.30 -16.72
CA ARG A 613 -10.51 -7.70 -17.20
C ARG A 613 -11.38 -8.58 -16.31
N GLU A 614 -12.70 -8.40 -16.36
CA GLU A 614 -13.62 -9.16 -15.50
C GLU A 614 -13.55 -10.68 -15.69
N LEU A 615 -14.05 -11.43 -14.70
CA LEU A 615 -14.20 -12.88 -14.81
C LEU A 615 -15.20 -13.24 -15.92
N VAL A 616 -14.68 -13.84 -16.99
CA VAL A 616 -15.44 -14.27 -18.17
C VAL A 616 -15.81 -15.76 -18.04
N PRO A 617 -17.01 -16.17 -18.48
CA PRO A 617 -17.41 -17.57 -18.48
C PRO A 617 -16.63 -18.46 -19.46
N GLY A 618 -15.82 -17.90 -20.37
CA GLY A 618 -14.82 -18.65 -21.15
C GLY A 618 -15.33 -19.30 -22.44
N PHE A 619 -16.50 -18.89 -22.94
CA PHE A 619 -17.07 -19.27 -24.24
C PHE A 619 -17.47 -18.05 -25.05
#